data_AF-A0AAW3ZSM9-F1
#
_entry.id   AF-A0AAW3ZSM9-F1
#
_cell.length_a   1.000
_cell.length_b   1.000
_cell.length_c   1.000
_cell.angle_alpha   90.00
_cell.angle_beta   90.00
_cell.angle_gamma   90.00
#
_symmetry.space_group_name_H-M   'P 1'
#
loop_
_entity.id
_entity.type
_entity.pdbx_description
1 polymer ?
#
loop_
_entity_poly.entity_id
_entity_poly.type
_entity_poly.pdbx_seq_one_letter_code
_entity_poly.pdbx_strand_id
1 'polypeptide(L)'
;MASKYEYLKIPDSNGEFLICIKRHKFDEELDGTSIHYFMPSFTLDYNQDKIIRKDCFIEHAHVLGYKTDGFVLSNEYEFKQYCKKKFNEFRGELSINPFAQANGKQEPIYTDDEICSLNFHW
;
A
#
# COMPACT_ATOMS: atom_id res chain seq x y z
N MET A 1 4.75 -18.64 -14.15
CA MET A 1 3.41 -18.08 -14.47
C MET A 1 2.97 -17.22 -13.32
N ALA A 2 2.52 -15.98 -13.56
CA ALA A 2 1.94 -15.14 -12.52
C ALA A 2 0.66 -15.81 -11.97
N SER A 3 0.48 -15.78 -10.65
CA SER A 3 -0.76 -16.29 -10.04
C SER A 3 -1.94 -15.45 -10.52
N LYS A 4 -3.09 -16.06 -10.82
CA LYS A 4 -4.32 -15.30 -11.09
C LYS A 4 -4.77 -14.46 -9.88
N TYR A 5 -4.27 -14.77 -8.68
CA TYR A 5 -4.52 -14.05 -7.44
C TYR A 5 -3.36 -13.13 -7.05
N GLU A 6 -2.55 -12.67 -8.01
CA GLU A 6 -1.43 -11.76 -7.73
C GLU A 6 -1.91 -10.38 -7.27
N TYR A 7 -2.99 -9.89 -7.88
CA TYR A 7 -3.63 -8.62 -7.55
C TYR A 7 -5.11 -8.84 -7.34
N LEU A 8 -5.63 -8.35 -6.23
CA LEU A 8 -7.04 -8.47 -5.88
C LEU A 8 -7.59 -7.12 -5.44
N LYS A 9 -8.91 -6.95 -5.55
CA LYS A 9 -9.64 -5.92 -4.81
C LYS A 9 -10.51 -6.57 -3.76
N ILE A 10 -10.48 -6.02 -2.56
CA ILE A 10 -11.37 -6.39 -1.44
C ILE A 10 -12.34 -5.22 -1.18
N PRO A 11 -13.52 -5.49 -0.60
CA PRO A 11 -14.50 -4.45 -0.33
C PRO A 11 -14.02 -3.52 0.79
N ASP A 12 -14.42 -2.25 0.70
CA ASP A 12 -14.30 -1.30 1.80
C ASP A 12 -15.45 -1.47 2.81
N SER A 13 -15.54 -0.57 3.80
CA SER A 13 -16.62 -0.61 4.81
C SER A 13 -18.02 -0.40 4.24
N ASN A 14 -18.15 0.07 2.98
CA ASN A 14 -19.42 0.23 2.29
C ASN A 14 -19.74 -0.96 1.38
N GLY A 15 -18.88 -1.97 1.31
CA GLY A 15 -19.03 -3.13 0.41
C GLY A 15 -18.50 -2.88 -1.00
N GLU A 16 -17.88 -1.73 -1.28
CA GLU A 16 -17.37 -1.39 -2.61
C GLU A 16 -15.95 -1.95 -2.80
N PHE A 17 -15.72 -2.70 -3.87
CA PHE A 17 -14.42 -3.33 -4.18
C PHE A 17 -13.38 -2.31 -4.65
N LEU A 18 -12.90 -1.48 -3.73
CA LEU A 18 -12.00 -0.35 -3.99
C LEU A 18 -10.58 -0.56 -3.44
N ILE A 19 -10.40 -1.48 -2.48
CA ILE A 19 -9.11 -1.68 -1.82
C ILE A 19 -8.27 -2.64 -2.65
N CYS A 20 -7.25 -2.15 -3.35
CA CYS A 20 -6.35 -2.99 -4.12
C CYS A 20 -5.22 -3.55 -3.25
N ILE A 21 -5.03 -4.87 -3.28
CA ILE A 21 -4.01 -5.59 -2.55
C ILE A 21 -3.14 -6.41 -3.51
N LYS A 22 -1.87 -6.59 -3.15
CA LYS A 22 -0.93 -7.42 -3.91
C LYS A 22 -0.47 -8.59 -3.07
N ARG A 23 -0.38 -9.76 -3.70
CA ARG A 23 0.18 -10.97 -3.11
C ARG A 23 1.67 -10.79 -2.80
N HIS A 24 2.10 -11.30 -1.66
CA HIS A 24 3.49 -11.35 -1.24
C HIS A 24 3.80 -12.69 -0.57
N LYS A 25 5.02 -13.16 -0.80
CA LYS A 25 5.56 -14.39 -0.26
C LYS A 25 6.39 -13.99 0.96
N PHE A 26 5.90 -14.23 2.17
CA PHE A 26 6.61 -13.92 3.41
C PHE A 26 7.43 -15.13 3.83
N ASP A 27 8.71 -14.92 4.13
CA ASP A 27 9.55 -15.93 4.72
C ASP A 27 9.38 -15.86 6.25
N GLU A 28 8.72 -16.85 6.85
CA GLU A 28 8.51 -16.90 8.30
C GLU A 28 9.71 -17.60 8.99
N GLU A 29 10.07 -17.13 10.19
CA GLU A 29 11.25 -17.58 10.94
C GLU A 29 11.18 -19.06 11.42
N LEU A 30 10.00 -19.68 11.38
CA LEU A 30 9.72 -21.00 11.99
C LEU A 30 9.25 -22.06 10.98
N ASP A 31 9.98 -22.21 9.87
CA ASP A 31 9.89 -23.35 8.91
C ASP A 31 8.84 -23.25 7.80
N GLY A 32 8.30 -22.07 7.52
CA GLY A 32 7.27 -21.87 6.50
C GLY A 32 7.53 -20.67 5.60
N THR A 33 7.27 -20.83 4.31
CA THR A 33 6.84 -19.67 3.53
C THR A 33 5.31 -19.63 3.54
N SER A 34 4.76 -18.52 4.03
CA SER A 34 3.35 -18.20 3.90
C SER A 34 3.10 -17.19 2.76
N ILE A 35 1.96 -17.37 2.09
CA ILE A 35 1.48 -16.44 1.07
C ILE A 35 0.48 -15.54 1.75
N HIS A 36 0.71 -14.24 1.73
CA HIS A 36 -0.22 -13.23 2.24
C HIS A 36 -0.38 -12.10 1.22
N TYR A 37 -1.06 -11.04 1.62
CA TYR A 37 -1.27 -9.86 0.81
C TYR A 37 -0.81 -8.62 1.55
N PHE A 38 -0.60 -7.54 0.81
CA PHE A 38 -0.37 -6.24 1.39
C PHE A 38 -1.14 -5.15 0.65
N MET A 39 -1.47 -4.12 1.40
CA MET A 39 -2.11 -2.89 0.92
C MET A 39 -1.12 -1.72 1.07
N PRO A 40 -0.97 -0.85 0.05
CA PRO A 40 -0.13 0.33 0.17
C PRO A 40 -0.63 1.26 1.27
N SER A 41 0.30 1.68 2.13
CA SER A 41 0.07 2.68 3.18
C SER A 41 1.33 3.55 3.33
N PHE A 42 1.17 4.72 3.93
CA PHE A 42 2.20 5.77 3.95
C PHE A 42 2.32 6.38 5.35
N THR A 43 3.52 6.82 5.70
CA THR A 43 3.80 7.53 6.94
C THR A 43 4.81 8.64 6.69
N LEU A 44 4.86 9.65 7.56
CA LEU A 44 5.92 10.64 7.57
C LEU A 44 7.14 10.08 8.31
N ASP A 45 8.30 10.05 7.66
CA ASP A 45 9.59 9.87 8.32
C ASP A 45 10.10 11.24 8.81
N TYR A 46 10.05 11.45 10.12
CA TYR A 46 10.48 12.69 10.77
C TYR A 46 11.99 12.94 10.71
N ASN A 47 12.80 11.91 10.43
CA ASN A 47 14.25 12.10 10.28
C ASN A 47 14.60 12.62 8.89
N GLN A 48 13.82 12.22 7.88
CA GLN A 48 14.03 12.61 6.48
C GLN A 48 13.11 13.74 6.02
N ASP A 49 12.18 14.20 6.87
CA ASP A 49 11.09 15.12 6.52
C ASP A 49 10.35 14.66 5.24
N LYS A 50 10.18 13.34 5.05
CA LYS A 50 9.71 12.73 3.79
C LYS A 50 8.61 11.69 4.05
N ILE A 51 7.59 11.67 3.19
CA ILE A 51 6.61 10.57 3.17
C ILE A 51 7.29 9.31 2.66
N ILE A 52 7.23 8.24 3.43
CA ILE A 52 7.75 6.92 3.06
C ILE A 52 6.60 5.92 3.00
N ARG A 53 6.83 4.85 2.23
CA ARG A 53 5.89 3.73 2.11
C ARG A 53 6.04 2.79 3.31
N LYS A 54 4.92 2.44 3.92
CA LYS A 54 4.81 1.50 5.04
C LYS A 54 3.50 0.73 4.89
N ASP A 55 3.59 -0.46 4.32
CA ASP A 55 2.44 -1.22 3.85
C ASP A 55 1.70 -1.91 5.01
N CYS A 56 0.40 -2.13 4.82
CA CYS A 56 -0.40 -2.93 5.75
C CYS A 56 -0.37 -4.39 5.33
N PHE A 57 0.03 -5.26 6.25
CA PHE A 57 -0.04 -6.71 6.09
C PHE A 57 -1.50 -7.21 6.18
N ILE A 58 -1.88 -8.11 5.29
CA ILE A 58 -3.21 -8.72 5.25
C ILE A 58 -3.07 -10.23 5.09
N GLU A 59 -3.60 -10.97 6.06
CA GLU A 59 -3.54 -12.42 6.04
C GLU A 59 -4.33 -13.02 4.87
N HIS A 60 -3.83 -14.12 4.30
CA HIS A 60 -4.54 -14.84 3.23
C HIS A 60 -5.95 -15.27 3.65
N ALA A 61 -6.13 -15.71 4.91
CA ALA A 61 -7.43 -16.11 5.43
C ALA A 61 -8.45 -14.95 5.47
N HIS A 62 -8.00 -13.70 5.58
CA HIS A 62 -8.87 -12.52 5.52
C HIS A 62 -9.27 -12.12 4.10
N VAL A 63 -8.61 -12.68 3.07
CA VAL A 63 -8.92 -12.41 1.67
C VAL A 63 -9.66 -13.57 1.02
N LEU A 64 -9.14 -14.79 1.19
CA LEU A 64 -9.60 -16.01 0.52
C LEU A 64 -10.19 -17.05 1.47
N GLY A 65 -10.39 -16.71 2.74
CA GLY A 65 -11.03 -17.60 3.72
C GLY A 65 -12.54 -17.73 3.55
N TYR A 66 -13.16 -18.60 4.35
CA TYR A 66 -14.61 -18.87 4.27
C TYR A 66 -15.50 -17.71 4.75
N LYS A 67 -14.98 -16.82 5.62
CA LYS A 67 -15.74 -15.73 6.25
C LYS A 67 -15.33 -14.35 5.73
N THR A 68 -14.91 -14.25 4.48
CA THR A 68 -14.53 -12.97 3.88
C THR A 68 -15.71 -12.37 3.12
N ASP A 69 -15.68 -11.05 2.93
CA ASP A 69 -16.67 -10.32 2.13
C ASP A 69 -16.44 -10.48 0.61
N GLY A 70 -15.57 -11.43 0.23
CA GLY A 70 -15.22 -11.73 -1.15
C GLY A 70 -14.09 -10.86 -1.70
N PHE A 71 -13.76 -11.11 -2.97
CA PHE A 71 -12.74 -10.38 -3.71
C PHE A 71 -13.10 -10.36 -5.20
N VAL A 72 -12.53 -9.41 -5.94
CA VAL A 72 -12.52 -9.42 -7.40
C VAL A 72 -11.09 -9.40 -7.93
N LEU A 73 -10.89 -9.97 -9.12
CA LEU A 73 -9.58 -9.95 -9.77
C LEU A 73 -9.19 -8.51 -10.14
N SER A 74 -7.92 -8.21 -10.00
CA SER A 74 -7.32 -6.91 -10.32
C SER A 74 -6.07 -7.12 -11.14
N ASN A 75 -5.33 -6.04 -11.41
CA ASN A 75 -4.08 -6.08 -12.13
C ASN A 75 -3.08 -5.05 -11.57
N GLU A 76 -1.84 -5.12 -12.07
CA GLU A 76 -0.76 -4.22 -11.65
C GLU A 76 -1.10 -2.74 -11.85
N TYR A 77 -1.72 -2.39 -12.98
CA TYR A 77 -2.09 -1.00 -13.26
C TYR A 77 -3.06 -0.47 -12.20
N GLU A 78 -4.11 -1.22 -11.87
CA GLU A 78 -5.07 -0.85 -10.84
C GLU A 78 -4.43 -0.75 -9.45
N PHE A 79 -3.52 -1.67 -9.12
CA PHE A 79 -2.74 -1.58 -7.88
C PHE A 79 -1.89 -0.30 -7.82
N LYS A 80 -1.18 0.06 -8.90
CA LYS A 80 -0.39 1.30 -8.97
C LYS A 80 -1.28 2.56 -8.87
N GLN A 81 -2.46 2.57 -9.49
CA GLN A 81 -3.42 3.66 -9.34
C GLN A 81 -3.89 3.78 -7.88
N TYR A 82 -4.12 2.65 -7.21
CA TYR A 82 -4.47 2.64 -5.79
C TYR A 82 -3.34 3.15 -4.89
N CYS A 83 -2.07 2.80 -5.17
CA CYS A 83 -0.91 3.39 -4.50
C CYS A 83 -0.89 4.92 -4.62
N LYS A 84 -1.06 5.46 -5.83
CA LYS A 84 -1.11 6.91 -6.07
C LYS A 84 -2.26 7.58 -5.35
N LYS A 85 -3.44 6.96 -5.35
CA LYS A 85 -4.61 7.43 -4.59
C LYS A 85 -4.27 7.53 -3.11
N LYS A 86 -3.76 6.46 -2.49
CA LYS A 86 -3.42 6.42 -1.06
C LYS A 86 -2.32 7.41 -0.67
N PHE A 87 -1.31 7.57 -1.54
CA PHE A 87 -0.28 8.57 -1.34
C PHE A 87 -0.85 9.99 -1.34
N ASN A 88 -1.69 10.34 -2.31
CA ASN A 88 -2.30 11.67 -2.41
C ASN A 88 -3.27 11.94 -1.25
N GLU A 89 -4.01 10.93 -0.79
CA GLU A 89 -4.86 11.01 0.42
C GLU A 89 -4.00 11.38 1.63
N PHE A 90 -2.94 10.60 1.92
CA PHE A 90 -2.06 10.84 3.05
C PHE A 90 -1.33 12.19 2.96
N ARG A 91 -0.81 12.53 1.77
CA ARG A 91 -0.16 13.82 1.51
C ARG A 91 -1.11 14.99 1.75
N GLY A 92 -2.39 14.86 1.39
CA GLY A 92 -3.41 15.89 1.60
C GLY A 92 -3.75 16.15 3.07
N GLU A 93 -3.51 15.17 3.95
CA GLU A 93 -3.70 15.31 5.40
C GLU A 93 -2.54 16.05 6.09
N LEU A 94 -1.37 16.12 5.44
CA LEU A 94 -0.19 16.79 5.99
C LEU A 94 -0.22 18.29 5.71
N SER A 95 0.11 19.07 6.75
CA SER A 95 0.32 20.51 6.62
C SER A 95 1.78 20.82 6.37
N ILE A 96 2.08 21.62 5.34
CA ILE A 96 3.43 22.15 5.13
C ILE A 96 3.67 23.26 6.15
N ASN A 97 4.75 23.15 6.93
CA ASN A 97 5.11 24.17 7.90
C ASN A 97 5.50 25.49 7.19
N PRO A 98 4.76 26.60 7.39
CA PRO A 98 5.06 27.88 6.73
C PRO A 98 6.44 28.44 7.08
N PHE A 99 6.94 28.18 8.29
CA PHE A 99 8.29 28.60 8.69
C PHE A 99 9.38 27.83 7.95
N ALA A 100 9.13 26.57 7.61
CA ALA A 100 10.06 25.78 6.81
C ALA A 100 10.16 26.35 5.37
N GLN A 101 9.02 26.70 4.77
CA GLN A 101 8.98 27.34 3.45
C GLN A 101 9.65 28.72 3.44
N ALA A 102 9.43 29.54 4.47
CA ALA A 102 10.08 30.85 4.61
C ALA A 102 11.61 30.74 4.72
N ASN A 103 12.11 29.61 5.23
CA ASN A 103 13.54 29.28 5.28
C ASN A 103 14.05 28.52 4.03
N GLY A 104 13.26 28.47 2.96
CA GLY A 104 13.65 27.87 1.69
C GLY A 104 13.57 26.34 1.63
N LYS A 105 13.01 25.66 2.64
CA LYS A 105 12.72 24.22 2.53
C LYS A 105 11.58 23.98 1.54
N GLN A 106 11.77 23.02 0.65
CA GLN A 106 10.76 22.56 -0.30
C GLN A 106 10.30 21.15 0.07
N GLU A 107 9.09 20.81 -0.37
CA GLU A 107 8.60 19.44 -0.26
C GLU A 107 9.53 18.49 -1.07
N PRO A 108 9.87 17.32 -0.54
CA PRO A 108 10.63 16.33 -1.29
C PRO A 108 9.96 15.92 -2.60
N ILE A 109 10.76 15.50 -3.57
CA ILE A 109 10.27 14.86 -4.79
C ILE A 109 9.96 13.39 -4.49
N TYR A 110 8.80 12.93 -4.94
CA TYR A 110 8.36 11.54 -4.82
C TYR A 110 8.28 10.91 -6.20
N THR A 111 9.00 9.81 -6.40
CA THR A 111 8.98 9.10 -7.70
C THR A 111 7.86 8.06 -7.73
N ASP A 112 7.44 7.70 -8.95
CA ASP A 112 6.49 6.60 -9.14
C ASP A 112 7.02 5.27 -8.58
N ASP A 113 8.34 5.04 -8.58
CA ASP A 113 8.93 3.82 -8.02
C ASP A 113 8.83 3.78 -6.48
N GLU A 114 9.00 4.93 -5.82
CA GLU A 114 8.81 5.06 -4.36
C GLU A 114 7.35 4.85 -3.96
N ILE A 115 6.42 5.48 -4.70
CA ILE A 115 5.00 5.43 -4.40
C ILE A 115 4.40 4.07 -4.78
N CYS A 116 4.72 3.57 -5.97
CA CYS A 116 4.06 2.46 -6.64
C CYS A 116 4.87 1.16 -6.65
N SER A 117 5.89 1.04 -5.77
CA SER A 117 6.64 -0.19 -5.56
C SER A 117 5.75 -1.44 -5.54
N LEU A 118 6.21 -2.50 -6.20
CA LEU A 118 5.55 -3.81 -6.19
C LEU A 118 6.10 -4.72 -5.08
N ASN A 119 7.16 -4.29 -4.40
CA ASN A 119 7.69 -4.94 -3.22
C ASN A 119 6.98 -4.43 -1.97
N PHE A 120 6.91 -5.29 -0.95
CA PHE A 120 6.38 -4.98 0.36
C PHE A 120 7.37 -4.09 1.14
N HIS A 121 6.84 -3.10 1.86
CA HIS A 121 7.60 -2.21 2.73
C HIS A 121 7.10 -2.31 4.18
N TRP A 122 7.99 -2.68 5.10
CA TRP A 122 7.72 -2.88 6.53
C TRP A 122 7.43 -1.58 7.31
#